data_AF-A0A2D5XIV9-F1
#
_entry.id   AF-A0A2D5XIV9-F1
#
_cell.length_a   1.000
_cell.length_b   1.000
_cell.length_c   1.000
_cell.angle_alpha   90.00
_cell.angle_beta   90.00
_cell.angle_gamma   90.00
#
_symmetry.space_group_name_H-M   'P 1'
#
loop_
_entity.id
_entity.type
_entity.pdbx_description
1 polymer ?
#
loop_
_entity_poly.entity_id
_entity_poly.type
_entity_poly.pdbx_seq_one_letter_code
_entity_poly.pdbx_strand_id
1 'polypeptide(L)'
;MHLQYFSRDFFEGMLARAGYEVVHVTGYTHYATLPYLWRKAAAQLPGGFAALLTPLARIMPSALIVPVSFGDVKLFIARKHHDADAAPEQAPDGLGFSHQSD
;
A
#
# COMPACT_ATOMS: atom_id res chain seq x y z
N MET A 1 -15.05 13.12 -8.88
CA MET A 1 -14.27 12.41 -7.84
C MET A 1 -12.92 12.07 -8.46
N HIS A 2 -11.87 12.84 -8.19
CA HIS A 2 -10.58 12.65 -8.86
C HIS A 2 -9.85 11.48 -8.19
N LEU A 3 -9.81 10.32 -8.86
CA LEU A 3 -8.86 9.25 -8.56
C LEU A 3 -7.46 9.78 -8.88
N GLN A 4 -6.75 10.26 -7.86
CA GLN A 4 -5.34 10.57 -7.99
C GLN A 4 -4.57 9.25 -8.07
N TYR A 5 -4.14 8.91 -9.27
CA TYR A 5 -3.24 7.78 -9.48
C TYR A 5 -1.85 8.20 -8.99
N PHE A 6 -1.46 7.68 -7.83
CA PHE A 6 -0.14 7.91 -7.29
C PHE A 6 0.88 7.06 -8.05
N SER A 7 1.63 7.71 -8.94
CA SER A 7 2.73 7.08 -9.65
C SER A 7 3.94 6.86 -8.72
N ARG A 8 4.89 6.03 -9.16
CA ARG A 8 6.15 5.84 -8.45
C ARG A 8 6.90 7.17 -8.29
N ASP A 9 7.01 7.92 -9.38
CA ASP A 9 7.75 9.18 -9.44
C ASP A 9 7.16 10.24 -8.49
N PHE A 10 5.83 10.23 -8.34
CA PHE A 10 5.15 11.09 -7.36
C PHE A 10 5.60 10.78 -5.93
N PHE A 11 5.62 9.50 -5.54
CA PHE A 11 6.05 9.10 -4.20
C PHE A 11 7.54 9.37 -3.96
N GLU A 12 8.40 9.12 -4.94
CA GLU A 12 9.83 9.43 -4.85
C GLU A 12 10.05 10.93 -4.65
N GLY A 13 9.39 11.79 -5.45
CA GLY A 13 9.49 13.24 -5.29
C GLY A 13 8.91 13.75 -3.97
N MET A 14 7.78 13.21 -3.53
CA MET A 14 7.16 13.56 -2.24
C MET A 14 8.08 13.17 -1.06
N LEU A 15 8.67 11.98 -1.09
CA LEU A 15 9.58 11.49 -0.05
C LEU A 15 10.90 12.28 -0.05
N ALA A 16 11.45 12.58 -1.23
CA ALA A 16 12.65 13.41 -1.36
C ALA A 16 12.46 14.79 -0.73
N ARG A 17 11.34 15.46 -1.01
CA ARG A 17 10.99 16.77 -0.41
C ARG A 17 10.80 16.70 1.10
N ALA A 18 10.44 15.53 1.64
CA ALA A 18 10.34 15.28 3.06
C ALA A 18 11.68 14.88 3.71
N GLY A 19 12.78 14.89 2.96
CA GLY A 19 14.11 14.52 3.45
C GLY A 19 14.37 13.01 3.49
N TYR A 20 13.70 12.24 2.62
CA TYR A 20 13.88 10.80 2.50
C TYR A 20 14.33 10.39 1.11
N GLU A 21 15.30 9.49 1.05
CA GLU A 21 15.74 8.81 -0.16
C GLU A 21 15.06 7.45 -0.27
N VAL A 22 14.37 7.16 -1.38
CA VAL A 22 13.78 5.83 -1.63
C VAL A 22 14.87 4.84 -2.01
N VAL A 23 15.12 3.85 -1.15
CA VAL A 23 16.17 2.84 -1.35
C VAL A 23 15.64 1.61 -2.07
N HIS A 24 14.36 1.27 -1.84
CA HIS A 24 13.76 0.08 -2.44
C HIS A 24 12.26 0.23 -2.62
N VAL A 25 11.74 -0.32 -3.72
CA VAL A 25 10.31 -0.42 -4.01
C VAL A 25 10.00 -1.86 -4.38
N THR A 26 9.06 -2.47 -3.67
CA THR A 26 8.62 -3.84 -3.94
C THR A 26 7.12 -3.99 -3.83
N GLY A 27 6.57 -5.04 -4.44
CA GLY A 27 5.16 -5.38 -4.28
C GLY A 27 4.88 -5.84 -2.84
N TYR A 28 3.82 -5.32 -2.23
CA TYR A 28 3.46 -5.72 -0.88
C TYR A 28 2.76 -7.09 -0.90
N THR A 29 3.33 -8.04 -0.16
CA THR A 29 2.70 -9.33 0.10
C THR A 29 2.31 -9.40 1.56
N HIS A 30 1.01 -9.51 1.83
CA HIS A 30 0.48 -9.71 3.17
C HIS A 30 0.40 -11.20 3.47
N TYR A 31 0.97 -11.62 4.60
CA TYR A 31 0.88 -13.00 5.07
C TYR A 31 -0.28 -13.11 6.06
N ALA A 32 -1.34 -13.80 5.66
CA ALA A 32 -2.53 -13.98 6.48
C ALA A 32 -2.78 -15.47 6.76
N THR A 33 -3.37 -15.77 7.92
CA THR A 33 -3.80 -17.15 8.21
C THR A 33 -5.02 -17.51 7.37
N LEU A 34 -5.15 -18.80 7.03
CA LEU A 34 -6.28 -19.28 6.24
C LEU A 34 -7.66 -18.95 6.87
N PRO A 35 -7.86 -19.09 8.21
CA PRO A 35 -9.12 -18.69 8.84
C PRO A 35 -9.41 -17.19 8.72
N TYR A 36 -8.38 -16.34 8.75
CA TYR A 36 -8.54 -14.90 8.56
C TYR A 36 -9.00 -14.58 7.14
N LEU A 37 -8.35 -15.18 6.14
CA LEU A 37 -8.69 -14.98 4.74
C LEU A 37 -10.12 -15.43 4.45
N TRP A 38 -10.52 -16.58 4.99
CA TRP A 38 -11.87 -17.12 4.85
C TRP A 38 -12.94 -16.22 5.45
N ARG A 39 -12.72 -15.72 6.67
CA ARG A 39 -13.63 -14.75 7.30
C ARG A 39 -13.78 -13.48 6.45
N LYS A 40 -12.68 -12.98 5.90
CA LYS A 40 -12.70 -11.81 5.02
C LYS A 40 -13.47 -12.09 3.73
N ALA A 41 -13.28 -13.26 3.11
CA ALA A 41 -14.01 -13.66 1.91
C ALA A 41 -15.52 -13.85 2.18
N ALA A 42 -15.88 -14.55 3.27
CA ALA A 42 -17.27 -14.76 3.65
C ALA A 42 -18.02 -13.44 3.92
N ALA A 43 -17.33 -12.43 4.46
CA ALA A 43 -17.91 -11.11 4.71
C ALA A 43 -18.27 -10.32 3.43
N GLN A 44 -17.67 -10.67 2.28
CA GLN A 44 -18.02 -10.05 0.99
C GLN A 44 -19.24 -10.68 0.32
N LEU A 45 -19.75 -11.79 0.86
CA LEU A 45 -20.91 -12.47 0.33
C LEU A 45 -22.21 -11.88 0.93
N PRO A 46 -23.34 -11.96 0.22
CA PRO A 46 -24.65 -11.58 0.75
C PRO A 46 -24.95 -12.28 2.07
N GLY A 47 -25.63 -11.60 2.99
CA GLY A 47 -25.70 -11.97 4.42
C GLY A 47 -26.10 -13.42 4.73
N GLY A 48 -26.96 -14.04 3.93
CA GLY A 48 -27.34 -15.45 4.09
C GLY A 48 -26.18 -16.42 3.89
N PHE A 49 -25.31 -16.17 2.90
CA PHE A 49 -24.12 -16.97 2.64
C PHE A 49 -23.01 -16.69 3.66
N ALA A 50 -22.85 -15.42 4.06
CA ALA A 50 -21.88 -15.05 5.09
C ALA A 50 -22.15 -15.78 6.41
N ALA A 51 -23.42 -15.86 6.85
CA ALA A 51 -23.82 -16.55 8.07
C ALA A 51 -23.53 -18.07 8.02
N LEU A 52 -23.73 -18.70 6.86
CA LEU A 52 -23.48 -20.13 6.67
C LEU A 52 -21.98 -20.47 6.62
N LEU A 53 -21.17 -19.61 5.99
CA LEU A 53 -19.75 -19.89 5.74
C LEU A 53 -18.83 -19.45 6.88
N THR A 54 -19.23 -18.48 7.71
CA THR A 54 -18.46 -18.01 8.88
C THR A 54 -18.03 -19.13 9.85
N PRO A 55 -18.88 -20.08 10.27
CA PRO A 55 -18.46 -21.14 11.20
C PRO A 55 -17.40 -22.07 10.60
N LEU A 56 -17.33 -22.20 9.28
CA LEU A 56 -16.33 -23.03 8.59
C LEU A 56 -14.89 -22.53 8.84
N ALA A 57 -14.72 -21.26 9.20
CA ALA A 57 -13.42 -20.71 9.59
C ALA A 57 -12.80 -21.46 10.79
N ARG A 58 -13.62 -22.02 11.69
CA ARG A 58 -13.14 -22.66 12.92
C ARG A 58 -12.52 -24.03 12.70
N ILE A 59 -12.86 -24.70 11.60
CA ILE A 59 -12.30 -26.01 11.24
C ILE A 59 -11.07 -25.89 10.33
N MET A 60 -10.79 -24.69 9.82
CA MET A 60 -9.63 -24.45 8.97
C MET A 60 -8.33 -24.42 9.80
N PRO A 61 -7.19 -24.88 9.24
CA PRO A 61 -5.93 -24.88 9.95
C PRO A 61 -5.43 -23.46 10.23
N SER A 62 -5.33 -23.09 11.51
CA SER A 62 -4.80 -21.79 11.94
C SER A 62 -3.31 -21.62 11.67
N ALA A 63 -2.57 -22.73 11.53
CA ALA A 63 -1.14 -22.73 11.24
C ALA A 63 -0.82 -22.50 9.76
N LEU A 64 -1.80 -22.59 8.85
CA LEU A 64 -1.57 -22.36 7.44
C LEU A 64 -1.54 -20.85 7.14
N ILE A 65 -0.37 -20.38 6.71
CA ILE A 65 -0.14 -19.00 6.26
C ILE A 65 -0.23 -18.96 4.74
N VAL A 66 -1.05 -18.04 4.22
CA VAL A 66 -1.24 -17.81 2.79
C VAL A 66 -0.63 -16.45 2.42
N PRO A 67 0.29 -16.40 1.44
CA PRO A 67 0.76 -15.14 0.89
C PRO A 67 -0.32 -14.52 0.00
N VAL A 68 -0.73 -13.30 0.32
CA VAL A 68 -1.74 -12.54 -0.43
C VAL A 68 -1.09 -11.28 -0.97
N SER A 69 -0.97 -11.19 -2.29
CA SER A 69 -0.55 -9.97 -2.98
C SER A 69 -1.78 -9.35 -3.63
N PHE A 70 -2.06 -8.08 -3.30
CA PHE A 70 -3.16 -7.32 -3.89
C PHE A 70 -2.79 -6.70 -5.25
N GLY A 71 -1.51 -6.77 -5.64
CA GLY A 71 -1.00 -6.34 -6.95
C GLY A 71 -0.90 -4.82 -7.14
N ASP A 72 -1.78 -4.07 -6.49
CA ASP A 72 -1.84 -2.61 -6.49
C ASP A 72 -1.11 -1.96 -5.30
N VAL A 73 -0.92 -2.70 -4.19
CA VAL A 73 -0.20 -2.23 -3.02
C VAL A 73 1.32 -2.37 -3.21
N LYS A 74 2.03 -1.24 -3.12
CA LYS A 74 3.50 -1.17 -3.15
C LYS A 74 4.05 -0.81 -1.78
N LEU A 75 5.18 -1.42 -1.42
CA LEU A 75 5.98 -1.08 -0.25
C LEU A 75 7.17 -0.24 -0.69
N PHE A 76 7.27 0.97 -0.14
CA PHE A 76 8.42 1.86 -0.30
C PHE A 76 9.27 1.81 0.96
N ILE A 77 10.56 1.52 0.80
CA ILE A 77 11.55 1.59 1.87
C ILE A 77 12.40 2.82 1.63
N ALA A 78 12.32 3.79 2.53
CA ALA A 78 13.03 5.05 2.43
C ALA A 78 14.01 5.22 3.60
N ARG A 79 15.14 5.88 3.33
CA ARG A 79 16.15 6.27 4.32
C ARG A 79 16.00 7.76 4.57
N LYS A 80 15.95 8.17 5.84
CA LYS A 80 16.00 9.59 6.20
C LYS A 80 17.43 10.10 5.94
N HIS A 81 17.57 11.26 5.27
CA HIS A 81 18.84 11.97 5.26
C HIS A 81 19.21 12.34 6.70
N HIS A 82 20.49 12.17 7.07
CA HIS A 82 20.97 12.66 8.35
C HIS A 82 20.86 14.20 8.33
N ASP A 83 20.43 14.82 9.43
CA ASP A 83 20.24 16.28 9.47
C ASP A 83 21.55 17.07 9.17
N ALA A 84 22.71 16.41 9.18
CA ALA A 84 24.01 16.97 8.78
C ALA A 84 24.21 17.08 7.25
N ASP A 85 23.47 16.33 6.45
CA ASP A 85 23.54 16.35 4.97
C ASP A 85 22.47 17.25 4.34
N ALA A 86 21.61 17.87 5.15
CA ALA A 86 20.62 18.85 4.72
C ALA A 86 21.32 20.17 4.36
N ALA A 87 21.96 20.22 3.19
CA ALA A 87 22.26 21.49 2.56
C ALA A 87 20.93 22.27 2.40
N PRO A 88 20.92 23.60 2.60
CA PRO A 88 19.72 24.40 2.40
C PRO A 88 19.46 24.51 0.90
N GLU A 89 18.83 23.48 0.33
CA GLU A 89 18.53 23.46 -1.10
C GLU A 89 17.25 24.25 -1.37
N GLN A 90 17.43 25.23 -2.24
CA GLN A 90 16.48 26.28 -2.61
C GLN A 90 15.17 25.66 -3.12
N ALA A 91 14.05 26.27 -2.75
CA ALA A 91 12.73 25.90 -3.25
C ALA A 91 12.72 25.94 -4.80
N PRO A 92 12.47 24.82 -5.50
CA PRO A 92 12.19 24.90 -6.93
C PRO A 92 10.79 25.49 -7.11
N ASP A 93 10.75 26.60 -7.84
CA ASP A 93 9.55 27.27 -8.33
C ASP A 93 8.61 26.27 -9.00
N GLY A 94 7.32 26.38 -8.66
CA GLY A 94 6.24 25.78 -9.41
C GLY A 94 6.01 24.29 -9.10
N LEU A 95 4.88 24.02 -8.44
CA LEU A 95 4.22 22.74 -8.61
C LEU A 95 3.88 22.64 -10.11
N GLY A 96 4.64 21.81 -10.84
CA GLY A 96 4.37 21.46 -12.25
C GLY A 96 3.07 20.67 -12.38
N PHE A 97 1.95 21.28 -12.02
CA PHE A 97 0.63 20.83 -12.40
C PHE A 97 0.48 21.13 -13.87
N SER A 98 0.79 20.15 -14.72
CA SER A 98 0.36 20.17 -16.11
C SER A 98 -1.16 20.13 -16.12
N HIS A 99 -1.78 21.32 -16.15
CA HIS A 99 -3.17 21.49 -16.54
C HIS A 99 -3.28 21.02 -17.99
N GLN A 100 -3.70 19.77 -18.19
CA GLN A 100 -4.19 19.31 -19.48
C GLN A 100 -5.69 19.58 -19.49
N SER A 101 -6.05 20.76 -19.99
CA SER A 101 -7.41 21.15 -20.32
C SER A 101 -7.70 20.70 -21.75
N ASP A 102 -8.70 19.82 -21.88
CA ASP A 102 -9.59 19.70 -23.05
C ASP A 102 -11.03 19.64 -22.52
#